data_AF-A0A291BBG5-F1
#
_entry.id   AF-A0A291BBG5-F1
#
_cell.length_a   1.000
_cell.length_b   1.000
_cell.length_c   1.000
_cell.angle_alpha   90.00
_cell.angle_beta   90.00
_cell.angle_gamma   90.00
#
_symmetry.space_group_name_H-M   'P 1'
#
loop_
_entity.id
_entity.type
_entity.pdbx_description
1 polymer ?
#
loop_
_entity_poly.entity_id
_entity_poly.type
_entity_poly.pdbx_seq_one_letter_code
_entity_poly.pdbx_strand_id
1 'polypeptide(L)' 'MALKLIQGNNDYLHFQIIYIGINSASHLKRLIELNVGNDGLLHRELAQLIDMKSIV' A
#
# COMPACT_ATOMS: atom_id res chain seq x y z
N MET A 1 3.25 -12.51 -3.94
CA MET A 1 2.56 -11.58 -3.02
C MET A 1 1.96 -12.40 -1.90
N ALA A 2 2.02 -11.93 -0.65
CA ALA A 2 1.47 -12.61 0.52
C ALA A 2 0.65 -11.61 1.35
N LEU A 3 -0.53 -12.03 1.77
CA LEU A 3 -1.50 -11.24 2.51
C LEU A 3 -1.87 -11.94 3.82
N LYS A 4 -2.18 -11.16 4.85
CA LYS A 4 -2.74 -11.64 6.11
C LYS A 4 -4.11 -11.00 6.32
N LEU A 5 -5.14 -11.82 6.55
CA LEU A 5 -6.44 -11.31 6.97
C LEU A 5 -6.30 -10.75 8.39
N ILE A 6 -6.68 -9.49 8.58
CA ILE A 6 -6.67 -8.81 9.88
C ILE A 6 -8.04 -8.92 10.53
N GLN A 7 -9.09 -8.62 9.77
CA GLN A 7 -10.48 -8.66 10.22
C GLN A 7 -11.42 -8.81 9.01
N GLY A 8 -12.60 -9.33 9.26
CA GLY A 8 -13.66 -9.41 8.27
C GLY A 8 -15.02 -9.20 8.92
N ASN A 9 -15.93 -8.58 8.18
CA ASN A 9 -17.35 -8.56 8.49
C ASN A 9 -18.14 -9.09 7.29
N ASN A 10 -19.46 -8.98 7.32
CA ASN A 10 -20.31 -9.54 6.27
C ASN A 10 -20.09 -8.91 4.88
N ASP A 11 -19.57 -7.68 4.82
CA ASP A 11 -19.47 -6.89 3.59
C ASP A 11 -18.01 -6.69 3.13
N TYR A 12 -17.05 -6.74 4.06
CA TYR A 12 -15.66 -6.40 3.78
C TYR A 12 -14.65 -7.32 4.49
N LEU A 13 -13.54 -7.56 3.80
CA LEU A 13 -12.36 -8.23 4.35
C LEU A 13 -11.18 -7.27 4.34
N HIS A 14 -10.57 -7.06 5.49
CA HIS A 14 -9.39 -6.22 5.65
C HIS A 14 -8.13 -7.08 5.64
N PHE A 15 -7.27 -6.88 4.63
CA PHE A 15 -6.00 -7.57 4.49
C PHE A 15 -4.82 -6.63 4.69
N GLN A 16 -3.79 -7.11 5.37
CA GLN A 16 -2.47 -6.50 5.41
C GLN A 16 -1.55 -7.20 4.41
N ILE A 17 -0.81 -6.41 3.64
CA ILE A 17 0.26 -6.92 2.78
C ILE A 17 1.46 -7.28 3.66
N ILE A 18 1.83 -8.56 3.69
CA ILE A 18 3.03 -9.04 4.40
C ILE A 18 4.24 -9.03 3.48
N TYR A 19 4.03 -9.39 2.21
CA TYR A 19 5.08 -9.33 1.19
C TYR A 19 4.48 -8.94 -0.16
N ILE A 20 5.10 -7.98 -0.81
CA ILE A 20 4.78 -7.59 -2.18
C ILE A 20 6.04 -7.64 -3.02
N GLY A 21 5.95 -8.26 -4.20
CA GLY A 21 7.05 -8.29 -5.14
C GLY A 21 7.24 -6.91 -5.78
N ILE A 22 8.46 -6.63 -6.22
CA ILE A 22 8.84 -5.30 -6.75
C ILE A 22 7.95 -4.84 -7.90
N ASN A 23 7.60 -5.72 -8.84
CA ASN A 23 6.73 -5.37 -9.97
C ASN A 23 5.31 -4.98 -9.50
N SER A 24 4.75 -5.72 -8.55
CA SER A 24 3.43 -5.41 -7.97
C SER A 24 3.45 -4.11 -7.17
N ALA A 25 4.53 -3.84 -6.43
CA ALA A 25 4.70 -2.59 -5.70
C ALA A 25 4.78 -1.38 -6.64
N SER A 26 5.51 -1.51 -7.76
CA SER A 26 5.59 -0.46 -8.79
C SER A 26 4.22 -0.18 -9.43
N HIS A 27 3.42 -1.22 -9.69
CA HIS A 27 2.06 -1.03 -10.22
C HIS A 27 1.14 -0.37 -9.18
N LEU A 28 1.23 -0.76 -7.91
CA LEU A 28 0.45 -0.13 -6.84
C LEU A 28 0.82 1.35 -6.68
N LYS A 29 2.12 1.69 -6.74
CA LYS A 29 2.58 3.08 -6.80
C LYS A 29 1.92 3.79 -7.98
N ARG A 30 2.03 3.27 -9.21
CA ARG A 30 1.45 3.91 -10.40
C ARG A 30 -0.07 4.12 -10.30
N LEU A 31 -0.80 3.17 -9.72
CA LEU A 31 -2.23 3.33 -9.45
C LEU A 31 -2.48 4.50 -8.50
N ILE A 32 -1.71 4.63 -7.42
CA ILE A 32 -1.82 5.76 -6.48
C ILE A 32 -1.49 7.08 -7.21
N GLU A 33 -0.42 7.13 -8.01
CA GLU A 33 -0.04 8.32 -8.80
C GLU A 33 -1.19 8.81 -9.69
N LEU A 34 -1.80 7.90 -10.43
CA LEU A 34 -2.87 8.20 -11.37
C LEU A 34 -4.15 8.67 -10.68
N ASN A 35 -4.41 8.22 -9.45
CA ASN A 35 -5.63 8.57 -8.71
C ASN A 35 -5.46 9.81 -7.81
N VAL A 36 -4.24 10.12 -7.33
CA VAL A 36 -4.00 11.29 -6.46
C VAL A 36 -3.92 12.59 -7.27
N GLY A 37 -3.43 12.56 -8.51
CA GLY A 37 -3.42 13.71 -9.42
C GLY A 37 -2.56 14.92 -8.99
N ASN A 38 -1.88 14.84 -7.84
CA ASN A 38 -1.00 15.86 -7.27
C ASN A 38 0.31 15.21 -6.77
N ASP A 39 1.41 15.56 -7.44
CA ASP A 39 2.75 14.99 -7.22
C ASP A 39 3.29 15.21 -5.80
N GLY A 40 2.89 16.29 -5.12
CA GLY A 40 3.31 16.60 -3.76
C GLY A 40 2.66 15.69 -2.71
N LEU A 41 1.38 15.35 -2.90
CA LEU A 41 0.68 14.39 -2.04
C LEU A 41 1.20 12.97 -2.28
N LEU A 42 1.45 12.62 -3.54
CA LEU A 42 2.02 11.32 -3.91
C LEU A 42 3.35 11.02 -3.20
N HIS A 43 4.28 11.98 -3.18
CA HIS A 43 5.57 11.79 -2.50
C HIS A 43 5.40 11.50 -1.01
N ARG A 44 4.42 12.14 -0.35
CA ARG A 44 4.13 11.91 1.07
C ARG A 44 3.55 10.53 1.33
N GLU A 45 2.57 10.09 0.55
CA GLU A 45 1.94 8.77 0.72
C GLU A 45 2.92 7.63 0.42
N LEU A 46 3.79 7.80 -0.59
CA LEU A 46 4.85 6.83 -0.89
C LEU A 46 5.92 6.79 0.21
N ALA A 47 6.29 7.94 0.78
CA ALA A 47 7.20 7.99 1.90
C ALA A 47 6.62 7.24 3.10
N GLN A 48 5.34 7.44 3.44
CA GLN A 48 4.67 6.71 4.52
C GLN A 48 4.64 5.19 4.31
N LEU A 49 4.43 4.73 3.07
CA LEU A 49 4.48 3.30 2.72
C LEU A 49 5.86 2.68 2.92
N ILE A 50 6.94 3.44 2.69
CA ILE A 50 8.32 2.98 2.87
C ILE A 50 8.75 3.08 4.35
N ASP A 51 8.28 4.12 5.05
CA ASP A 51 8.67 4.42 6.43
C ASP A 51 7.98 3.53 7.47
N MET A 52 6.92 2.80 7.09
CA MET A 52 6.31 1.72 7.88
C MET A 52 7.29 0.57 8.24
N LYS A 53 8.56 0.64 7.83
CA LYS A 53 9.63 -0.29 8.22
C LYS A 53 10.43 0.16 9.48
N SER A 54 10.30 1.40 9.96
CA SER A 54 11.16 1.94 11.04
C SER A 54 10.55 1.90 12.46
N ILE A 55 9.43 1.22 12.68
CA ILE A 55 8.91 0.99 14.04
C ILE A 55 9.24 -0.46 14.42
N VAL A 56 10.48 -0.64 14.91
CA VAL A 56 10.86 -1.76 15.78
C VAL A 56 10.41 -1.43 17.20
#